data_AF-A0AAV7RRG9-F1
#
_entry.id   AF-A0AAV7RRG9-F1
#
_cell.length_a   1.000
_cell.length_b   1.000
_cell.length_c   1.000
_cell.angle_alpha   90.00
_cell.angle_beta   90.00
_cell.angle_gamma   90.00
#
_symmetry.space_group_name_H-M   'P 1'
#
loop_
_entity.id
_entity.type
_entity.pdbx_description
1 polymer ?
#
loop_
_entity_poly.entity_id
_entity_poly.type
_entity_poly.pdbx_seq_one_letter_code
_entity_poly.pdbx_strand_id
1 'polypeptide(L)'
;MHSRFRNSIPVESFVASLVGHIPLAEEAVIRDPVDKKVDGFLRKMYPGAHLAFHAGIYGTYVAQSLISDIKTVNRALDESSDCSGILELVEKQVEFLSDVFFDEVRASALTEGACVAALQNLVLRDWKTDAVQNASLLKLSF
;
A
#
# COMPACT_ATOMS: atom_id res chain seq x y z
N MET A 1 9.60 -7.24 40.59
CA MET A 1 10.62 -6.88 39.56
C MET A 1 10.34 -7.77 38.35
N HIS A 2 9.96 -7.37 37.14
CA HIS A 2 9.72 -6.10 36.46
C HIS A 2 8.43 -6.26 35.63
N SER A 3 7.42 -5.42 35.88
CA SER A 3 6.31 -5.20 34.97
C SER A 3 6.69 -4.00 34.10
N ARG A 4 7.10 -4.25 32.85
CA ARG A 4 7.39 -3.22 31.84
C ARG A 4 6.87 -3.64 30.46
N PHE A 5 5.57 -3.89 30.35
CA PHE A 5 4.88 -3.95 29.05
C PHE A 5 3.44 -3.47 29.22
N ARG A 6 3.28 -2.19 29.56
CA ARG A 6 2.01 -1.46 29.40
C ARG A 6 2.34 -0.06 28.95
N ASN A 7 2.55 0.09 27.66
CA ASN A 7 2.36 1.32 26.89
C ASN A 7 2.41 0.89 25.41
N SER A 8 1.50 -0.01 25.02
CA SER A 8 1.15 -0.18 23.62
C SER A 8 0.44 1.10 23.21
N ILE A 9 1.16 2.00 22.51
CA ILE A 9 0.52 3.10 21.79
C ILE A 9 -0.54 2.44 20.92
N PRO A 10 -1.83 2.80 21.03
CA PRO A 10 -2.85 2.26 20.15
C PRO A 10 -2.39 2.49 18.71
N VAL A 11 -2.33 1.41 17.91
CA VAL A 11 -1.87 1.47 16.52
C VAL A 11 -2.61 2.60 15.78
N GLU A 12 -3.88 2.81 16.11
CA GLU A 12 -4.75 3.90 15.66
C GLU A 12 -4.18 5.30 15.92
N SER A 13 -3.55 5.56 17.07
CA SER A 13 -3.01 6.89 17.40
C SER A 13 -1.65 7.17 16.75
N PHE A 14 -0.85 6.12 16.51
CA PHE A 14 0.38 6.23 15.72
C PHE A 14 0.06 6.41 14.22
N VAL A 15 -0.96 5.71 13.72
CA VAL A 15 -1.48 5.88 12.36
C VAL A 15 -2.07 7.27 12.16
N ALA A 16 -2.86 7.78 13.11
CA ALA A 16 -3.43 9.13 13.03
C ALA A 16 -2.37 10.25 13.03
N SER A 17 -1.23 10.06 13.71
CA SER A 17 -0.15 11.06 13.72
C SER A 17 0.69 11.07 12.44
N LEU A 18 0.79 9.91 11.76
CA LEU A 18 1.45 9.79 10.45
C LEU A 18 0.61 10.34 9.29
N VAL A 19 -0.72 10.30 9.42
CA VAL A 19 -1.67 10.83 8.41
C VAL A 19 -1.78 12.37 8.46
N GLY A 20 -1.32 13.01 9.55
CA GLY A 20 -1.70 14.37 9.91
C GLY A 20 -1.25 15.50 9.00
N HIS A 21 -0.06 15.51 8.41
CA HIS A 21 0.45 16.73 7.74
C HIS A 21 1.39 16.45 6.56
N ILE A 22 0.82 16.12 5.40
CA ILE A 22 1.44 16.56 4.14
C ILE A 22 0.89 17.97 3.88
N PRO A 23 1.70 19.04 3.96
CA PRO A 23 1.25 20.37 3.60
C PRO A 23 0.93 20.37 2.11
N LEU A 24 -0.33 20.19 1.76
CA LEU A 24 -0.85 20.58 0.46
C LEU A 24 -0.70 22.10 0.42
N ALA A 25 0.15 22.61 -0.46
CA ALA A 25 0.25 24.04 -0.69
C ALA A 25 -1.14 24.54 -1.12
N GLU A 26 -1.86 25.13 -0.17
CA GLU A 26 -3.17 25.72 -0.40
C GLU A 26 -2.97 26.85 -1.42
N GLU A 27 -3.59 26.69 -2.58
CA GLU A 27 -3.82 27.73 -3.58
C GLU A 27 -2.63 28.17 -4.48
N ALA A 28 -1.89 27.21 -5.03
CA ALA A 28 -1.51 27.41 -6.43
C ALA A 28 -2.81 27.33 -7.26
N VAL A 29 -3.36 28.47 -7.69
CA VAL A 29 -4.65 28.51 -8.39
C VAL A 29 -4.55 27.68 -9.67
N ILE A 30 -5.01 26.44 -9.62
CA ILE A 30 -5.08 25.52 -10.76
C ILE A 30 -6.19 26.04 -11.68
N ARG A 31 -5.82 26.89 -12.64
CA ARG A 31 -6.77 27.50 -13.59
C ARG A 31 -7.05 26.59 -14.78
N ASP A 32 -6.08 25.79 -15.20
CA ASP A 32 -6.21 24.90 -16.34
C ASP A 32 -7.07 23.66 -15.99
N PRO A 33 -8.12 23.34 -16.76
CA PRO A 33 -8.88 22.09 -16.62
C PRO A 33 -8.02 20.81 -16.66
N VAL A 34 -6.92 20.79 -17.40
CA VAL A 34 -5.99 19.66 -17.47
C VAL A 34 -5.24 19.52 -16.14
N ASP A 35 -4.72 20.61 -15.60
CA ASP A 35 -4.02 20.59 -14.31
C ASP A 35 -4.96 20.13 -13.18
N LYS A 36 -6.25 20.48 -13.23
CA LYS A 36 -7.25 19.97 -12.25
C LYS A 36 -7.45 18.46 -12.37
N LYS A 37 -7.45 17.92 -13.59
CA LYS A 37 -7.55 16.47 -13.81
C LYS A 37 -6.30 15.75 -13.31
N VAL A 38 -5.12 16.28 -13.62
CA VAL A 38 -3.83 15.74 -13.17
C VAL A 38 -3.75 15.77 -11.64
N ASP A 39 -4.10 16.87 -10.98
CA ASP A 39 -4.20 16.94 -9.52
C ASP A 39 -5.17 15.89 -8.97
N GLY A 40 -6.34 15.71 -9.59
CA GLY A 40 -7.29 14.67 -9.24
C GLY A 40 -6.71 13.24 -9.32
N PHE A 41 -5.85 12.95 -10.30
CA PHE A 41 -5.16 11.66 -10.39
C PHE A 41 -4.03 11.53 -9.37
N LEU A 42 -3.21 12.59 -9.17
CA LEU A 42 -2.16 12.59 -8.15
C LEU A 42 -2.74 12.36 -6.75
N ARG A 43 -3.87 12.99 -6.43
CA ARG A 43 -4.59 12.76 -5.16
C ARG A 43 -5.11 11.33 -5.01
N LYS A 44 -5.40 10.62 -6.11
CA LYS A 44 -5.77 9.19 -6.08
C LYS A 44 -4.56 8.28 -5.91
N MET A 45 -3.38 8.69 -6.38
CA MET A 45 -2.14 7.93 -6.21
C MET A 45 -1.71 7.85 -4.74
N TYR A 46 -1.89 8.93 -3.97
CA TYR A 46 -1.45 8.97 -2.56
C TYR A 46 -2.08 7.88 -1.68
N PRO A 47 -3.42 7.70 -1.64
CA PRO A 47 -4.04 6.62 -0.89
C PRO A 47 -3.60 5.23 -1.36
N GLY A 48 -3.46 5.01 -2.67
CA GLY A 48 -3.02 3.73 -3.22
C GLY A 48 -1.58 3.39 -2.81
N ALA A 49 -0.65 4.33 -2.95
CA ALA A 49 0.73 4.18 -2.50
C ALA A 49 0.83 3.97 -0.99
N HIS A 50 0.00 4.68 -0.22
CA HIS A 50 -0.08 4.52 1.23
C HIS A 50 -0.54 3.11 1.62
N LEU A 51 -1.60 2.59 0.98
CA LEU A 51 -2.09 1.23 1.21
C LEU A 51 -1.03 0.18 0.85
N ALA A 52 -0.37 0.31 -0.29
CA ALA A 52 0.70 -0.59 -0.71
C ALA A 52 1.87 -0.59 0.30
N PHE A 53 2.28 0.60 0.76
CA PHE A 53 3.33 0.73 1.77
C PHE A 53 2.95 0.07 3.11
N HIS A 54 1.70 0.26 3.56
CA HIS A 54 1.21 -0.39 4.77
C HIS A 54 1.16 -1.92 4.63
N ALA A 55 0.68 -2.42 3.49
CA ALA A 55 0.72 -3.84 3.18
C ALA A 55 2.16 -4.39 3.27
N GLY A 56 3.14 -3.70 2.67
CA GLY A 56 4.55 -4.08 2.76
C GLY A 56 5.10 -4.10 4.18
N ILE A 57 4.74 -3.13 5.04
CA ILE A 57 5.13 -3.11 6.46
C ILE A 57 4.54 -4.31 7.20
N TYR A 58 3.23 -4.54 7.09
CA TYR A 58 2.56 -5.64 7.79
C TYR A 58 3.07 -7.00 7.31
N GLY A 59 3.25 -7.15 6.00
CA GLY A 59 3.83 -8.34 5.39
C GLY A 59 5.25 -8.61 5.93
N THR A 60 6.09 -7.58 6.01
CA THR A 60 7.45 -7.73 6.57
C THR A 60 7.42 -8.17 8.02
N TYR A 61 6.54 -7.57 8.84
CA TYR A 61 6.41 -7.92 10.25
C TYR A 61 5.98 -9.38 10.44
N VAL A 62 4.97 -9.83 9.70
CA VAL A 62 4.48 -11.21 9.79
C VAL A 62 5.51 -12.20 9.24
N ALA A 63 6.22 -11.86 8.16
CA ALA A 63 7.31 -12.69 7.64
C ALA A 63 8.43 -12.90 8.67
N GLN A 64 8.79 -11.86 9.43
CA GLN A 64 9.76 -11.99 10.52
C GLN A 64 9.26 -12.87 11.66
N SER A 65 7.98 -12.74 12.05
CA SER A 65 7.35 -13.62 13.04
C SER A 65 7.37 -15.08 12.56
N LEU A 66 6.98 -15.33 11.31
CA LEU A 66 6.97 -16.64 10.69
C LEU A 66 8.34 -17.32 10.73
N ILE A 67 9.43 -16.59 10.46
CA ILE A 67 10.80 -17.12 10.58
C ILE A 67 11.11 -17.56 12.02
N SER A 68 10.65 -16.81 13.03
CA SER A 68 10.82 -17.16 14.45
C SER A 68 9.99 -18.39 14.83
N ASP A 69 8.76 -18.48 14.33
CA ASP A 69 7.85 -19.57 14.63
C ASP A 69 8.32 -20.88 13.97
N ILE A 70 8.80 -20.83 12.73
CA ILE A 70 9.44 -21.98 12.05
C ILE A 70 10.66 -22.49 12.84
N LYS A 71 11.51 -21.60 13.35
CA LYS A 71 12.65 -22.01 14.21
C LYS A 71 12.17 -22.69 15.50
N THR A 72 11.05 -22.24 16.04
CA THR A 72 10.45 -22.84 17.24
C THR A 72 9.89 -24.22 16.93
N VAL A 73 9.22 -24.41 15.78
CA VAL A 73 8.79 -25.72 15.30
C VAL A 73 9.97 -26.67 15.15
N ASN A 74 11.06 -26.25 14.49
CA ASN A 74 12.24 -27.10 14.32
C ASN A 74 12.82 -27.56 15.66
N ARG A 75 12.92 -26.66 16.65
CA ARG A 75 13.36 -27.03 17.99
C ARG A 75 12.41 -28.02 18.67
N ALA A 76 11.10 -27.79 18.57
CA ALA A 76 10.11 -28.69 19.14
C ALA A 76 10.18 -30.09 18.50
N LEU A 77 10.43 -30.17 17.19
CA LEU A 77 10.65 -31.45 16.50
C LEU A 77 11.92 -32.16 16.97
N ASP A 78 13.03 -31.44 17.12
CA ASP A 78 14.29 -31.99 17.65
C ASP A 78 14.12 -32.53 19.07
N GLU A 79 13.32 -31.85 19.90
CA GLU A 79 13.00 -32.22 21.27
C GLU A 79 11.85 -33.23 21.39
N SER A 80 11.30 -33.73 20.26
CA SER A 80 10.11 -34.60 20.21
C SER A 80 8.90 -34.05 21.00
N SER A 81 8.77 -32.74 21.04
CA SER A 81 7.68 -32.01 21.70
C SER A 81 6.52 -31.73 20.73
N ASP A 82 5.32 -31.57 21.28
CA ASP A 82 4.15 -31.15 20.49
C ASP A 82 4.35 -29.73 19.95
N CYS A 83 4.12 -29.56 18.64
CA CYS A 83 4.22 -28.29 17.93
C CYS A 83 2.93 -27.93 17.16
N SER A 84 1.84 -28.69 17.36
CA SER A 84 0.57 -28.52 16.65
C SER A 84 0.03 -27.08 16.70
N GLY A 85 0.06 -26.45 17.88
CA GLY A 85 -0.41 -25.06 18.04
C GLY A 85 0.45 -24.02 17.31
N ILE A 86 1.75 -24.25 17.17
CA ILE A 86 2.63 -23.34 16.41
C ILE A 86 2.45 -23.56 14.90
N LEU A 87 2.23 -24.81 14.48
CA LEU A 87 1.91 -25.11 13.08
C LEU A 87 0.61 -24.43 12.61
N GLU A 88 -0.43 -24.43 13.44
CA GLU A 88 -1.68 -23.70 13.15
C GLU A 88 -1.44 -22.18 13.04
N LEU A 89 -0.56 -21.63 13.88
CA LEU A 89 -0.18 -20.21 13.81
C LEU A 89 0.60 -19.91 12.51
N VAL A 90 1.54 -20.78 12.13
CA VAL A 90 2.32 -20.68 10.89
C VAL A 90 1.39 -20.70 9.67
N GLU A 91 0.41 -21.58 9.63
CA GLU A 91 -0.60 -21.65 8.55
C GLU A 91 -1.34 -20.31 8.41
N LYS A 92 -1.87 -19.76 9.51
CA LYS A 92 -2.56 -18.45 9.50
C LYS A 92 -1.67 -17.31 9.07
N GLN A 93 -0.38 -17.33 9.43
CA GLN A 93 0.57 -16.30 9.00
C GLN A 93 0.82 -16.36 7.50
N VAL A 94 0.91 -17.56 6.91
CA VAL A 94 1.07 -17.74 5.46
C VAL A 94 -0.17 -17.27 4.71
N GLU A 95 -1.37 -17.61 5.20
CA GLU A 95 -2.63 -17.10 4.65
C GLU A 95 -2.68 -15.57 4.67
N PHE A 96 -2.38 -14.97 5.83
CA PHE A 96 -2.34 -13.53 5.98
C PHE A 96 -1.33 -12.87 5.03
N LEU A 97 -0.13 -13.44 4.88
CA LEU A 97 0.88 -12.93 3.95
C LEU A 97 0.37 -12.95 2.51
N SER A 98 -0.30 -14.02 2.10
CA SER A 98 -0.89 -14.12 0.76
C SER A 98 -1.91 -13.00 0.52
N ASP A 99 -2.82 -12.76 1.47
CA ASP A 99 -3.83 -11.70 1.37
C ASP A 99 -3.20 -10.31 1.28
N VAL A 100 -2.19 -10.05 2.11
CA VAL A 100 -1.44 -8.79 2.10
C VAL A 100 -0.75 -8.55 0.76
N PHE A 101 -0.14 -9.56 0.16
CA PHE A 101 0.50 -9.41 -1.16
C PHE A 101 -0.54 -9.11 -2.27
N PHE A 102 -1.71 -9.74 -2.23
CA PHE A 102 -2.78 -9.42 -3.17
C PHE A 102 -3.29 -7.98 -3.00
N ASP A 103 -3.42 -7.52 -1.77
CA ASP A 103 -3.83 -6.15 -1.47
C ASP A 103 -2.76 -5.13 -1.90
N GLU A 104 -1.48 -5.42 -1.69
CA GLU A 104 -0.36 -4.62 -2.18
C GLU A 104 -0.36 -4.49 -3.70
N VAL A 105 -0.51 -5.60 -4.42
CA VAL A 105 -0.58 -5.62 -5.89
C VAL A 105 -1.80 -4.83 -6.37
N ARG A 106 -2.96 -5.01 -5.74
CA ARG A 106 -4.18 -4.26 -6.09
C ARG A 106 -3.99 -2.76 -5.89
N ALA A 107 -3.42 -2.34 -4.75
CA ALA A 107 -3.16 -0.94 -4.45
C ALA A 107 -2.12 -0.33 -5.41
N SER A 108 -1.10 -1.09 -5.76
CA SER A 108 -0.08 -0.69 -6.75
C SER A 108 -0.69 -0.50 -8.13
N ALA A 109 -1.49 -1.46 -8.62
CA ALA A 109 -2.16 -1.36 -9.92
C ALA A 109 -3.10 -0.14 -10.01
N LEU A 110 -3.84 0.18 -8.94
CA LEU A 110 -4.68 1.37 -8.89
C LEU A 110 -3.85 2.66 -8.95
N THR A 111 -2.70 2.68 -8.28
CA THR A 111 -1.77 3.81 -8.27
C THR A 111 -1.14 4.01 -9.64
N GLU A 112 -0.70 2.93 -10.28
CA GLU A 112 -0.13 2.94 -11.63
C GLU A 112 -1.15 3.39 -12.67
N GLY A 113 -2.39 2.87 -12.61
CA GLY A 113 -3.47 3.31 -13.50
C GLY A 113 -3.76 4.81 -13.37
N ALA A 114 -3.76 5.35 -12.15
CA ALA A 114 -3.89 6.80 -11.93
C ALA A 114 -2.68 7.58 -12.47
N CYS A 115 -1.47 7.05 -12.33
CA CYS A 115 -0.24 7.64 -12.87
C CYS A 115 -0.28 7.70 -14.41
N VAL A 116 -0.64 6.60 -15.06
CA VAL A 116 -0.78 6.52 -16.52
C VAL A 116 -1.83 7.51 -17.01
N ALA A 117 -2.99 7.58 -16.35
CA ALA A 117 -4.03 8.54 -16.70
C ALA A 117 -3.55 10.00 -16.55
N ALA A 118 -2.79 10.32 -15.50
CA ALA A 118 -2.18 11.64 -15.32
C ALA A 118 -1.19 11.96 -16.46
N LEU A 119 -0.30 11.02 -16.77
CA LEU A 119 0.69 11.16 -17.84
C LEU A 119 0.04 11.33 -19.22
N GLN A 120 -1.00 10.56 -19.53
CA GLN A 120 -1.75 10.70 -20.78
C GLN A 120 -2.35 12.11 -20.90
N ASN A 121 -2.92 12.66 -19.82
CA ASN A 121 -3.46 14.03 -19.83
C ASN A 121 -2.37 15.09 -20.02
N LEU A 122 -1.19 14.91 -19.42
CA LEU A 122 -0.05 15.82 -19.59
C LEU A 122 0.52 15.76 -21.00
N VAL A 123 0.75 14.57 -21.54
CA VAL A 123 1.34 14.37 -22.87
C VAL A 123 0.40 14.86 -23.97
N LEU A 124 -0.90 14.57 -23.88
CA LEU A 124 -1.88 14.97 -24.90
C LEU A 124 -2.21 16.46 -24.87
N ARG A 125 -1.90 17.18 -23.77
CA ARG A 125 -2.05 18.64 -23.69
C ARG A 125 -1.20 19.35 -24.74
N ASP A 126 0.06 18.94 -24.86
CA ASP A 126 1.05 19.59 -25.73
C ASP A 126 1.15 18.91 -27.11
N TRP A 127 0.37 17.85 -27.33
CA TRP A 127 0.34 17.11 -28.59
C TRP A 127 -0.54 17.82 -29.64
N LYS A 128 0.07 18.21 -30.76
CA LYS A 128 -0.57 18.86 -31.91
C LYS A 128 -1.46 17.93 -32.77
N THR A 129 -2.21 17.05 -32.15
CA THR A 129 -3.18 16.15 -32.80
C THR A 129 -4.60 16.70 -32.65
N ASP A 130 -5.54 16.20 -33.46
CA ASP A 130 -6.93 16.63 -33.39
C ASP A 130 -7.57 16.28 -32.04
N ALA A 131 -8.44 17.14 -31.52
CA ALA A 131 -9.08 16.98 -30.23
C ALA A 131 -9.90 15.68 -30.13
N VAL A 132 -10.48 15.23 -31.25
CA VAL A 132 -11.22 13.96 -31.34
C VAL A 132 -10.29 12.76 -31.15
N GLN A 133 -9.10 12.80 -31.74
CA GLN A 133 -8.09 11.75 -31.59
C GLN A 133 -7.56 11.70 -30.16
N ASN A 134 -7.25 12.86 -29.57
CA ASN A 134 -6.81 12.93 -28.17
C ASN A 134 -7.88 12.39 -27.22
N ALA A 135 -9.15 12.69 -27.46
CA ALA A 135 -10.26 12.14 -26.69
C ALA A 135 -10.42 10.62 -26.84
N SER A 136 -10.08 10.03 -27.99
CA SER A 136 -10.06 8.58 -28.16
C SER A 136 -8.89 7.91 -27.44
N LEU A 137 -7.71 8.53 -27.44
CA LEU A 137 -6.52 8.00 -26.76
C LEU A 137 -6.69 7.99 -25.24
N LEU A 138 -7.35 9.00 -24.68
CA LEU A 138 -7.70 9.07 -23.25
C LEU A 138 -8.72 8.02 -22.79
N LYS A 139 -9.37 7.28 -23.71
CA LYS A 139 -10.34 6.23 -23.39
C LYS A 139 -9.76 4.82 -23.46
N LEU A 140 -8.50 4.68 -23.89
CA LEU A 140 -7.86 3.38 -23.95
C LEU A 140 -7.62 2.86 -22.52
N SER A 141 -7.95 1.60 -22.29
CA SER A 141 -7.65 0.93 -21.03
C SER A 141 -6.15 0.75 -20.88
N PHE A 142 -5.66 0.97 -19.66
CA PHE A 142 -4.34 0.51 -19.22
C PHE A 142 -4.48 -0.90 -18.62
#